data_AF-A0AAW3DB19-F1
#
_entry.id   AF-A0AAW3DB19-F1
#
_cell.length_a   1.000
_cell.length_b   1.000
_cell.length_c   1.000
_cell.angle_alpha   90.00
_cell.angle_beta   90.00
_cell.angle_gamma   90.00
#
_symmetry.space_group_name_H-M   'P 1'
#
loop_
_entity.id
_entity.type
_entity.pdbx_description
1 polymer ?
#
loop_
_entity_poly.entity_id
_entity_poly.type
_entity_poly.pdbx_seq_one_letter_code
_entity_poly.pdbx_strand_id
1 'polypeptide(L)'
;MNILYDHQIFSEQKYGGISRYFAELLKAFENKEGIKTTTPLIVSNNHYISECSSINYQSFLPTGFEQSLDLSYINKINTQYYINNADFDIFHPTYYDPYFLGLLKDKPYIVTVYDMIHEKFENLFSSADKTPENKKKLVENATKVIAISESTKKDLIDIYNMDPAKIEVVYLGNSLIPTHDPNFEIPMGVKKYILFVGARYEYKNFTTFIKAAKKNLDDAAELSVVCVGGGAFNKSEKDLMSDLGIADRVFQFDLDDTTLSLYYQNAELFVFPSLYEGFGIPVLESFACDCPLICSNTSSLPEIANNGAEYFDPYSQESIYLAIKKVLEDSNRRKELIDNGRQRLAFFSWEKTAQDTKKIYEDLLV
;
A
#
# COMPACT_ATOMS: atom_id res chain seq x y z
N MET A 1 -15.84 -23.85 4.04
CA MET A 1 -15.26 -23.11 2.91
C MET A 1 -13.75 -23.24 2.95
N ASN A 2 -13.18 -23.81 1.89
CA ASN A 2 -11.77 -24.07 1.70
C ASN A 2 -11.24 -23.10 0.63
N ILE A 3 -10.35 -22.19 1.02
CA ILE A 3 -9.79 -21.15 0.15
C ILE A 3 -8.32 -21.48 -0.13
N LEU A 4 -7.95 -21.55 -1.40
CA LEU A 4 -6.57 -21.71 -1.83
C LEU A 4 -6.04 -20.34 -2.32
N TYR A 5 -5.04 -19.81 -1.61
CA TYR A 5 -4.24 -18.68 -2.07
C TYR A 5 -2.99 -19.19 -2.80
N ASP A 6 -2.32 -18.32 -3.53
CA ASP A 6 -1.05 -18.65 -4.18
C ASP A 6 0.18 -17.96 -3.56
N HIS A 7 1.32 -18.22 -4.18
CA HIS A 7 2.63 -17.80 -3.71
C HIS A 7 3.10 -16.43 -4.18
N GLN A 8 2.46 -15.84 -5.21
CA GLN A 8 3.09 -14.82 -6.06
C GLN A 8 3.63 -13.65 -5.24
N ILE A 9 2.76 -12.97 -4.48
CA ILE A 9 3.17 -11.78 -3.75
C ILE A 9 4.19 -12.09 -2.64
N PHE A 10 4.07 -13.26 -2.03
CA PHE A 10 4.98 -13.71 -0.97
C PHE A 10 6.33 -14.16 -1.52
N SER A 11 6.43 -14.43 -2.82
CA SER A 11 7.67 -14.78 -3.50
C SER A 11 8.36 -13.54 -4.06
N GLU A 12 7.57 -12.54 -4.50
CA GLU A 12 8.06 -11.33 -5.16
C GLU A 12 8.41 -10.19 -4.18
N GLN A 13 7.69 -10.09 -3.05
CA GLN A 13 7.87 -8.99 -2.11
C GLN A 13 8.51 -9.44 -0.80
N LYS A 14 9.56 -8.74 -0.39
CA LYS A 14 10.05 -8.78 1.00
C LYS A 14 9.12 -7.96 1.92
N TYR A 15 8.74 -6.76 1.45
CA TYR A 15 7.79 -5.85 2.08
C TYR A 15 6.91 -5.24 0.98
N GLY A 16 5.63 -5.00 1.27
CA GLY A 16 4.71 -4.28 0.38
C GLY A 16 3.27 -4.31 0.88
N GLY A 17 2.45 -3.35 0.42
CA GLY A 17 1.05 -3.24 0.83
C GLY A 17 0.20 -4.46 0.45
N ILE A 18 0.48 -5.07 -0.71
CA ILE A 18 -0.27 -6.23 -1.20
C ILE A 18 0.02 -7.47 -0.35
N SER A 19 1.30 -7.74 -0.05
CA SER A 19 1.64 -8.86 0.83
C SER A 19 1.15 -8.65 2.26
N ARG A 20 1.13 -7.41 2.76
CA ARG A 20 0.50 -7.08 4.04
C ARG A 20 -1.00 -7.38 4.02
N TYR A 21 -1.72 -6.96 2.98
CA TYR A 21 -3.16 -7.23 2.84
C TYR A 21 -3.48 -8.73 2.98
N PHE A 22 -2.78 -9.61 2.25
CA PHE A 22 -3.05 -11.04 2.39
C PHE A 22 -2.59 -11.61 3.72
N ALA A 23 -1.48 -11.15 4.29
CA ALA A 23 -1.08 -11.60 5.62
C ALA A 23 -2.14 -11.24 6.68
N GLU A 24 -2.68 -10.02 6.64
CA GLU A 24 -3.74 -9.59 7.55
C GLU A 24 -5.06 -10.33 7.30
N LEU A 25 -5.41 -10.57 6.03
CA LEU A 25 -6.57 -11.38 5.67
C LEU A 25 -6.45 -12.83 6.17
N LEU A 26 -5.27 -13.43 6.00
CA LEU A 26 -4.98 -14.78 6.48
C LEU A 26 -5.07 -14.83 8.02
N LYS A 27 -4.40 -13.91 8.73
CA LYS A 27 -4.49 -13.77 10.19
C LYS A 27 -5.94 -13.61 10.67
N ALA A 28 -6.76 -12.81 9.99
CA ALA A 28 -8.16 -12.61 10.35
C ALA A 28 -9.02 -13.88 10.15
N PHE A 29 -8.63 -14.76 9.23
CA PHE A 29 -9.27 -16.07 9.02
C PHE A 29 -8.68 -17.19 9.88
N GLU A 30 -7.53 -17.01 10.51
CA GLU A 30 -6.98 -17.98 11.46
C GLU A 30 -7.98 -18.23 12.59
N ASN A 31 -8.24 -19.51 12.86
CA ASN A 31 -9.17 -19.97 13.90
C ASN A 31 -10.64 -19.55 13.70
N LYS A 32 -11.03 -19.05 12.51
CA LYS A 32 -12.45 -18.84 12.18
C LYS A 32 -13.11 -20.16 11.81
N GLU A 33 -14.09 -20.57 12.61
CA GLU A 33 -14.86 -21.78 12.36
C GLU A 33 -15.52 -21.74 10.96
N GLY A 34 -15.42 -22.86 10.23
CA GLY A 34 -15.97 -22.98 8.88
C GLY A 34 -15.11 -22.43 7.74
N ILE A 35 -13.97 -21.77 8.04
CA ILE A 35 -13.02 -21.28 7.04
C ILE A 35 -11.69 -22.03 7.18
N LYS A 36 -11.23 -22.61 6.08
CA LYS A 36 -9.89 -23.19 5.96
C LYS A 36 -9.15 -22.47 4.85
N THR A 37 -8.04 -21.84 5.18
CA THR A 37 -7.13 -21.23 4.21
C THR A 37 -5.95 -22.16 3.94
N THR A 38 -5.42 -22.13 2.72
CA THR A 38 -4.20 -22.85 2.36
C THR A 38 -3.37 -21.96 1.44
N THR A 39 -2.09 -21.78 1.79
CA THR A 39 -1.12 -21.01 1.01
C THR A 39 0.12 -21.89 0.80
N PRO A 40 0.24 -22.56 -0.36
CA PRO A 40 1.27 -23.56 -0.60
C PRO A 40 2.63 -22.92 -0.89
N LEU A 41 3.29 -22.44 0.15
CA LEU A 41 4.60 -21.79 0.11
C LEU A 41 5.69 -22.77 0.57
N ILE A 42 6.81 -22.84 -0.13
CA ILE A 42 7.98 -23.64 0.30
C ILE A 42 9.04 -22.72 0.90
N VAL A 43 9.36 -21.64 0.18
CA VAL A 43 10.39 -20.68 0.57
C VAL A 43 9.91 -19.25 0.43
N SER A 44 10.19 -18.39 1.41
CA SER A 44 9.90 -16.97 1.30
C SER A 44 10.68 -16.16 2.34
N ASN A 45 11.02 -14.94 1.96
CA ASN A 45 11.59 -13.92 2.84
C ASN A 45 10.60 -12.76 3.08
N ASN A 46 9.32 -12.94 2.74
CA ASN A 46 8.30 -11.96 3.04
C ASN A 46 8.16 -11.80 4.56
N HIS A 47 8.14 -10.55 5.00
CA HIS A 47 8.15 -10.24 6.43
C HIS A 47 6.82 -10.58 7.11
N TYR A 48 5.68 -10.30 6.45
CA TYR A 48 4.37 -10.34 7.09
C TYR A 48 3.83 -11.76 7.30
N ILE A 49 4.27 -12.72 6.50
CA ILE A 49 3.86 -14.13 6.67
C ILE A 49 4.50 -14.79 7.89
N SER A 50 5.54 -14.19 8.49
CA SER A 50 6.16 -14.70 9.72
C SER A 50 5.20 -14.69 10.92
N GLU A 51 4.16 -13.85 10.85
CA GLU A 51 3.11 -13.75 11.85
C GLU A 51 1.89 -14.65 11.54
N CYS A 52 1.88 -15.34 10.39
CA CYS A 52 0.78 -16.21 9.98
C CYS A 52 1.06 -17.65 10.43
N SER A 53 0.39 -18.12 11.48
CA SER A 53 0.55 -19.48 12.00
C SER A 53 0.05 -20.58 11.04
N SER A 54 -0.82 -20.20 10.10
CA SER A 54 -1.40 -21.09 9.09
C SER A 54 -0.49 -21.42 7.91
N ILE A 55 0.68 -20.77 7.78
CA ILE A 55 1.60 -20.94 6.65
C ILE A 55 2.88 -21.61 7.13
N ASN A 56 3.16 -22.80 6.59
CA ASN A 56 4.45 -23.47 6.80
C ASN A 56 5.40 -23.09 5.66
N TYR A 57 6.54 -22.48 5.97
CA TYR A 57 7.56 -22.12 4.98
C TYR A 57 8.96 -22.13 5.60
N GLN A 58 10.00 -22.15 4.76
CA GLN A 58 11.39 -21.96 5.17
C GLN A 58 11.90 -20.59 4.70
N SER A 59 12.50 -19.82 5.60
CA SER A 59 13.30 -18.66 5.21
C SER A 59 14.64 -19.13 4.64
N PHE A 60 15.15 -18.46 3.61
CA PHE A 60 16.51 -18.74 3.14
C PHE A 60 17.53 -17.89 3.90
N LEU A 61 18.75 -18.42 4.10
CA LEU A 61 19.82 -17.75 4.84
C LEU A 61 20.23 -16.44 4.13
N PRO A 62 20.55 -15.36 4.86
CA PRO A 62 21.11 -14.13 4.34
C PRO A 62 22.61 -14.33 4.06
N THR A 63 22.96 -15.30 3.24
CA THR A 63 24.32 -15.47 2.74
C THR A 63 24.33 -14.89 1.33
N GLY A 64 25.29 -14.02 1.02
CA GLY A 64 25.43 -13.20 -0.21
C GLY A 64 25.50 -13.94 -1.56
N PHE A 65 24.72 -15.00 -1.72
CA PHE A 65 24.36 -15.76 -2.91
C PHE A 65 22.93 -15.43 -3.38
N GLU A 66 22.30 -14.37 -2.85
CA GLU A 66 20.86 -14.05 -3.05
C GLU A 66 20.47 -13.49 -4.43
N GLN A 67 21.29 -13.62 -5.48
CA GLN A 67 20.96 -13.01 -6.79
C GLN A 67 20.77 -14.00 -7.95
N SER A 68 20.93 -15.32 -7.77
CA SER A 68 20.95 -16.24 -8.93
C SER A 68 19.88 -17.33 -8.98
N LEU A 69 19.07 -17.52 -7.93
CA LEU A 69 18.02 -18.54 -7.92
C LEU A 69 16.67 -17.87 -7.73
N ASP A 70 15.89 -17.82 -8.81
CA ASP A 70 14.49 -17.44 -8.77
C ASP A 70 13.68 -18.56 -8.08
N LEU A 71 13.68 -18.51 -6.74
CA LEU A 71 12.98 -19.46 -5.90
C LEU A 71 11.45 -19.36 -6.06
N SER A 72 10.93 -18.32 -6.71
CA SER A 72 9.50 -18.21 -7.04
C SER A 72 9.04 -19.39 -7.89
N TYR A 73 9.91 -19.94 -8.75
CA TYR A 73 9.59 -21.08 -9.59
C TYR A 73 9.27 -22.35 -8.78
N ILE A 74 9.95 -22.56 -7.64
CA ILE A 74 9.69 -23.69 -6.74
C ILE A 74 8.31 -23.54 -6.10
N ASN A 75 7.99 -22.34 -5.61
CA ASN A 75 6.67 -22.05 -5.06
C ASN A 75 5.57 -22.14 -6.12
N LYS A 76 5.85 -21.76 -7.37
CA LYS A 76 4.94 -21.90 -8.50
C LYS A 76 4.60 -23.35 -8.79
N ILE A 77 5.61 -24.23 -8.90
CA ILE A 77 5.38 -25.67 -9.07
C ILE A 77 4.55 -26.22 -7.90
N ASN A 78 4.88 -25.83 -6.66
CA ASN A 78 4.13 -26.28 -5.49
C ASN A 78 2.67 -25.81 -5.55
N THR A 79 2.43 -24.55 -5.90
CA THR A 79 1.07 -24.04 -6.05
C THR A 79 0.31 -24.78 -7.15
N GLN A 80 0.93 -25.04 -8.30
CA GLN A 80 0.33 -25.83 -9.37
C GLN A 80 -0.03 -27.25 -8.92
N TYR A 81 0.80 -27.87 -8.09
CA TYR A 81 0.48 -29.18 -7.48
C TYR A 81 -0.77 -29.09 -6.60
N TYR A 82 -0.88 -28.09 -5.72
CA TYR A 82 -2.06 -27.90 -4.88
C TYR A 82 -3.31 -27.56 -5.70
N ILE A 83 -3.21 -26.73 -6.74
CA ILE A 83 -4.35 -26.45 -7.62
C ILE A 83 -4.91 -27.75 -8.23
N ASN A 84 -4.03 -28.68 -8.63
CA ASN A 84 -4.45 -29.93 -9.27
C ASN A 84 -4.94 -31.01 -8.29
N ASN A 85 -4.46 -31.01 -7.05
CA ASN A 85 -4.62 -32.15 -6.13
C ASN A 85 -5.34 -31.82 -4.81
N ALA A 86 -5.40 -30.54 -4.42
CA ALA A 86 -6.03 -30.14 -3.17
C ALA A 86 -7.55 -29.97 -3.33
N ASP A 87 -8.26 -30.30 -2.26
CA ASP A 87 -9.67 -29.98 -2.12
C ASP A 87 -9.83 -28.53 -1.63
N PHE A 88 -10.41 -27.70 -2.49
CA PHE A 88 -10.67 -26.28 -2.23
C PHE A 88 -11.87 -25.84 -3.06
N ASP A 89 -12.63 -24.90 -2.50
CA ASP A 89 -13.85 -24.37 -3.09
C ASP A 89 -13.56 -23.15 -3.97
N ILE A 90 -12.64 -22.27 -3.53
CA ILE A 90 -12.32 -21.00 -4.19
C ILE A 90 -10.81 -20.84 -4.30
N PHE A 91 -10.33 -20.39 -5.46
CA PHE A 91 -8.96 -19.93 -5.63
C PHE A 91 -8.90 -18.38 -5.58
N HIS A 92 -7.95 -17.82 -4.84
CA HIS A 92 -7.73 -16.38 -4.78
C HIS A 92 -6.23 -16.08 -5.02
N PRO A 93 -5.81 -15.84 -6.28
CA PRO A 93 -4.45 -15.44 -6.58
C PRO A 93 -4.07 -14.16 -5.84
N THR A 94 -2.82 -14.10 -5.38
CA THR A 94 -2.30 -12.94 -4.66
C THR A 94 -1.76 -11.85 -5.58
N TYR A 95 -1.48 -12.19 -6.84
CA TYR A 95 -1.02 -11.24 -7.86
C TYR A 95 -1.40 -11.68 -9.28
N TYR A 96 -0.82 -11.06 -10.31
CA TYR A 96 -1.39 -11.08 -11.65
C TYR A 96 -0.83 -12.12 -12.63
N ASP A 97 0.12 -13.01 -12.29
CA ASP A 97 0.57 -14.09 -13.19
C ASP A 97 -0.59 -15.09 -13.46
N PRO A 98 -1.01 -15.28 -14.73
CA PRO A 98 -2.18 -16.10 -15.08
C PRO A 98 -1.88 -17.60 -15.23
N TYR A 99 -0.74 -18.10 -14.73
CA TYR A 99 -0.32 -19.50 -14.87
C TYR A 99 -1.34 -20.55 -14.39
N PHE A 100 -2.26 -20.17 -13.51
CA PHE A 100 -3.26 -21.06 -12.92
C PHE A 100 -4.53 -21.23 -13.76
N LEU A 101 -4.80 -20.34 -14.74
CA LEU A 101 -6.07 -20.34 -15.47
C LEU A 101 -6.39 -21.69 -16.14
N GLY A 102 -5.38 -22.35 -16.72
CA GLY A 102 -5.56 -23.67 -17.34
C GLY A 102 -5.67 -24.83 -16.35
N LEU A 103 -5.43 -24.60 -15.07
CA LEU A 103 -5.38 -25.63 -14.01
C LEU A 103 -6.66 -25.66 -13.17
N LEU A 104 -7.39 -24.55 -13.07
CA LEU A 104 -8.59 -24.43 -12.23
C LEU A 104 -9.78 -25.27 -12.72
N LYS A 105 -9.79 -25.69 -13.99
CA LYS A 105 -10.94 -26.37 -14.61
C LYS A 105 -12.20 -25.51 -14.42
N ASP A 106 -13.21 -26.03 -13.71
CA ASP A 106 -14.48 -25.34 -13.43
C ASP A 106 -14.51 -24.65 -12.06
N LYS A 107 -13.40 -24.66 -11.29
CA LYS A 107 -13.38 -24.04 -9.96
C LYS A 107 -13.39 -22.51 -10.07
N PRO A 108 -14.22 -21.82 -9.26
CA PRO A 108 -14.28 -20.36 -9.30
C PRO A 108 -13.01 -19.74 -8.74
N TYR A 109 -12.69 -18.54 -9.23
CA TYR A 109 -11.63 -17.72 -8.64
C TYR A 109 -12.02 -16.25 -8.55
N ILE A 110 -11.42 -15.59 -7.56
CA ILE A 110 -11.55 -14.15 -7.32
C ILE A 110 -10.20 -13.50 -7.50
N VAL A 111 -10.15 -12.36 -8.18
CA VAL A 111 -8.93 -11.55 -8.25
C VAL A 111 -9.15 -10.24 -7.52
N THR A 112 -8.21 -9.87 -6.64
CA THR A 112 -8.16 -8.52 -6.06
C THR A 112 -7.34 -7.61 -6.97
N VAL A 113 -7.88 -6.45 -7.31
CA VAL A 113 -7.21 -5.41 -8.08
C VAL A 113 -6.84 -4.26 -7.14
N TYR A 114 -5.54 -4.01 -7.05
CA TYR A 114 -4.98 -3.00 -6.13
C TYR A 114 -4.99 -1.60 -6.73
N ASP A 115 -4.67 -1.49 -8.01
CA ASP A 115 -4.58 -0.21 -8.70
C ASP A 115 -4.58 -0.43 -10.22
N MET A 116 -4.60 0.70 -10.95
CA MET A 116 -4.43 0.75 -12.39
C MET A 116 -3.18 1.56 -12.77
N ILE A 117 -2.11 1.52 -11.95
CA ILE A 117 -0.89 2.31 -12.17
C ILE A 117 -0.18 1.88 -13.45
N HIS A 118 -0.08 0.57 -13.70
CA HIS A 118 0.58 0.03 -14.89
C HIS A 118 -0.12 0.46 -16.19
N GLU A 119 -1.44 0.67 -16.14
CA GLU A 119 -2.27 1.09 -17.26
C GLU A 119 -2.26 2.61 -17.43
N LYS A 120 -2.28 3.38 -16.34
CA LYS A 120 -2.33 4.85 -16.38
C LYS A 120 -0.95 5.50 -16.58
N PHE A 121 0.12 4.80 -16.21
CA PHE A 121 1.49 5.27 -16.28
C PHE A 121 2.36 4.29 -17.06
N GLU A 122 1.85 3.76 -18.17
CA GLU A 122 2.53 2.77 -19.02
C GLU A 122 3.96 3.18 -19.40
N ASN A 123 4.20 4.48 -19.57
CA ASN A 123 5.50 5.05 -19.92
C ASN A 123 6.55 4.94 -18.79
N LEU A 124 6.15 4.62 -17.56
CA LEU A 124 7.03 4.41 -16.42
C LEU A 124 7.49 2.95 -16.29
N PHE A 125 6.89 2.03 -17.05
CA PHE A 125 7.19 0.61 -16.99
C PHE A 125 7.93 0.14 -18.24
N SER A 126 8.55 -1.04 -18.11
CA SER A 126 9.22 -1.69 -19.24
C SER A 126 8.21 -2.05 -20.33
N SER A 127 8.59 -1.97 -21.60
CA SER A 127 7.77 -2.50 -22.70
C SER A 127 7.55 -4.02 -22.64
N ALA A 128 8.29 -4.72 -21.77
CA ALA A 128 8.11 -6.13 -21.47
C ALA A 128 7.23 -6.38 -20.24
N ASP A 129 6.73 -5.34 -19.56
CA ASP A 129 5.79 -5.47 -18.46
C ASP A 129 4.47 -6.05 -18.99
N LYS A 130 4.07 -7.19 -18.42
CA LYS A 130 2.84 -7.90 -18.80
C LYS A 130 1.72 -7.71 -17.79
N THR A 131 1.94 -6.88 -16.77
CA THR A 131 0.96 -6.63 -15.71
C THR A 131 -0.39 -6.19 -16.30
N PRO A 132 -0.47 -5.21 -17.22
CA PRO A 132 -1.74 -4.82 -17.84
C PRO A 132 -2.46 -5.95 -18.56
N GLU A 133 -1.78 -6.69 -19.44
CA GLU A 133 -2.41 -7.75 -20.23
C GLU A 133 -2.85 -8.91 -19.34
N ASN A 134 -2.01 -9.28 -18.37
CA ASN A 134 -2.31 -10.35 -17.45
C ASN A 134 -3.46 -9.97 -16.51
N LYS A 135 -3.44 -8.77 -15.93
CA LYS A 135 -4.51 -8.25 -15.08
C LYS A 135 -5.83 -8.23 -15.84
N LYS A 136 -5.85 -7.68 -17.06
CA LYS A 136 -7.03 -7.70 -17.94
C LYS A 136 -7.56 -9.12 -18.14
N LYS A 137 -6.69 -10.06 -18.52
CA LYS A 137 -7.06 -11.46 -18.71
C LYS A 137 -7.65 -12.07 -17.43
N LEU A 138 -7.07 -11.79 -16.28
CA LEU A 138 -7.55 -12.31 -15.01
C LEU A 138 -8.91 -11.73 -14.62
N VAL A 139 -9.14 -10.43 -14.75
CA VAL A 139 -10.42 -9.82 -14.37
C VAL A 139 -11.55 -10.22 -15.32
N GLU A 140 -11.26 -10.41 -16.61
CA GLU A 140 -12.24 -10.89 -17.60
C GLU A 140 -12.71 -12.32 -17.31
N ASN A 141 -11.81 -13.21 -16.87
CA ASN A 141 -12.10 -14.62 -16.63
C ASN A 141 -12.52 -14.94 -15.18
N ALA A 142 -12.34 -14.01 -14.23
CA ALA A 142 -12.67 -14.25 -12.82
C ALA A 142 -14.17 -14.50 -12.61
N THR A 143 -14.55 -15.13 -11.51
CA THR A 143 -15.98 -15.23 -11.13
C THR A 143 -16.46 -13.90 -10.55
N LYS A 144 -15.64 -13.30 -9.67
CA LYS A 144 -15.83 -11.96 -9.09
C LYS A 144 -14.49 -11.23 -9.03
N VAL A 145 -14.54 -9.91 -9.01
CA VAL A 145 -13.37 -9.04 -8.85
C VAL A 145 -13.54 -8.22 -7.58
N ILE A 146 -12.50 -8.16 -6.76
CA ILE A 146 -12.43 -7.25 -5.63
C ILE A 146 -11.63 -6.04 -6.07
N ALA A 147 -12.21 -4.84 -5.97
CA ALA A 147 -11.47 -3.58 -6.08
C ALA A 147 -11.21 -3.04 -4.68
N ILE A 148 -10.00 -2.54 -4.41
CA ILE A 148 -9.67 -2.04 -3.07
C ILE A 148 -10.22 -0.64 -2.77
N SER A 149 -10.81 0.04 -3.75
CA SER A 149 -11.47 1.34 -3.63
C SER A 149 -12.53 1.53 -4.71
N GLU A 150 -13.45 2.48 -4.51
CA GLU A 150 -14.38 2.91 -5.56
C GLU A 150 -13.64 3.56 -6.73
N SER A 151 -12.52 4.26 -6.47
CA SER A 151 -11.63 4.76 -7.53
C SER A 151 -11.11 3.61 -8.41
N THR A 152 -10.58 2.54 -7.81
CA THR A 152 -10.08 1.37 -8.57
C THR A 152 -11.21 0.65 -9.31
N LYS A 153 -12.40 0.54 -8.70
CA LYS A 153 -13.60 -0.01 -9.38
C LYS A 153 -13.98 0.82 -10.60
N LYS A 154 -14.01 2.15 -10.47
CA LYS A 154 -14.28 3.07 -11.58
C LYS A 154 -13.26 2.88 -12.71
N ASP A 155 -11.98 2.76 -12.38
CA ASP A 155 -10.94 2.57 -13.39
C ASP A 155 -11.04 1.21 -14.10
N LEU A 156 -11.42 0.13 -13.41
CA LEU A 156 -11.71 -1.16 -14.05
C LEU A 156 -12.85 -1.06 -15.06
N ILE A 157 -13.90 -0.31 -14.74
CA ILE A 157 -15.02 -0.05 -15.66
C ILE A 157 -14.54 0.80 -16.84
N ASP A 158 -13.84 1.90 -16.58
CA ASP A 158 -13.47 2.85 -17.63
C ASP A 158 -12.38 2.30 -18.58
N ILE A 159 -11.39 1.57 -18.06
CA ILE A 159 -10.22 1.11 -18.82
C ILE A 159 -10.49 -0.26 -19.47
N TYR A 160 -11.14 -1.18 -18.74
CA TYR A 160 -11.38 -2.54 -19.23
C TYR A 160 -12.84 -2.81 -19.61
N ASN A 161 -13.73 -1.83 -19.52
CA ASN A 161 -15.15 -1.98 -19.83
C ASN A 161 -15.80 -3.15 -19.07
N MET A 162 -15.40 -3.32 -17.79
CA MET A 162 -15.91 -4.38 -16.94
C MET A 162 -17.37 -4.14 -16.53
N ASP A 163 -18.14 -5.22 -16.42
CA ASP A 163 -19.47 -5.18 -15.82
C ASP A 163 -19.38 -4.79 -14.33
N PRO A 164 -19.99 -3.65 -13.91
CA PRO A 164 -20.00 -3.23 -12.52
C PRO A 164 -20.56 -4.27 -11.54
N ALA A 165 -21.46 -5.16 -11.99
CA ALA A 165 -22.03 -6.22 -11.16
C ALA A 165 -21.01 -7.32 -10.81
N LYS A 166 -19.88 -7.39 -11.53
CA LYS A 166 -18.79 -8.32 -11.27
C LYS A 166 -17.79 -7.79 -10.23
N ILE A 167 -17.84 -6.49 -9.93
CA ILE A 167 -16.85 -5.81 -9.10
C ILE A 167 -17.45 -5.42 -7.75
N GLU A 168 -16.91 -6.00 -6.68
CA GLU A 168 -17.21 -5.63 -5.31
C GLU A 168 -16.07 -4.79 -4.74
N VAL A 169 -16.39 -3.78 -3.95
CA VAL A 169 -15.36 -2.95 -3.29
C VAL A 169 -15.13 -3.47 -1.88
N VAL A 170 -13.86 -3.71 -1.55
CA VAL A 170 -13.43 -4.10 -0.20
C VAL A 170 -12.30 -3.16 0.22
N TYR A 171 -12.58 -2.30 1.19
CA TYR A 171 -11.57 -1.40 1.73
C TYR A 171 -10.55 -2.14 2.60
N LEU A 172 -9.32 -1.61 2.61
CA LEU A 172 -8.23 -2.12 3.43
C LEU A 172 -8.25 -1.55 4.85
N GLY A 173 -7.44 -2.14 5.74
CA GLY A 173 -7.24 -1.70 7.11
C GLY A 173 -5.88 -1.04 7.37
N ASN A 174 -5.67 -0.66 8.62
CA ASN A 174 -4.39 -0.16 9.13
C ASN A 174 -3.74 -1.20 10.06
N SER A 175 -2.44 -1.44 9.91
CA SER A 175 -1.66 -2.28 10.84
C SER A 175 -0.77 -1.46 11.79
N LEU A 176 -0.61 -0.16 11.55
CA LEU A 176 0.31 0.66 12.33
C LEU A 176 -0.31 0.99 13.69
N ILE A 177 0.29 0.48 14.75
CA ILE A 177 -0.14 0.72 16.13
C ILE A 177 0.75 1.82 16.71
N PRO A 178 0.18 2.96 17.15
CA PRO A 178 0.95 4.01 17.80
C PRO A 178 1.69 3.50 19.03
N THR A 179 2.99 3.75 19.08
CA THR A 179 3.82 3.47 20.25
C THR A 179 4.12 4.74 21.01
N HIS A 180 4.25 4.64 22.34
CA HIS A 180 4.55 5.81 23.16
C HIS A 180 5.98 5.75 23.67
N ASP A 181 6.79 6.72 23.26
CA ASP A 181 8.10 6.99 23.84
C ASP A 181 8.25 8.50 24.06
N PRO A 182 8.17 8.99 25.31
CA PRO A 182 8.23 10.42 25.61
C PRO A 182 9.64 11.01 25.45
N ASN A 183 10.69 10.18 25.34
CA ASN A 183 12.06 10.63 25.14
C ASN A 183 12.53 10.44 23.69
N PHE A 184 11.60 10.12 22.80
CA PHE A 184 11.92 9.90 21.40
C PHE A 184 12.36 11.20 20.73
N GLU A 185 13.54 11.16 20.12
CA GLU A 185 14.10 12.27 19.33
C GLU A 185 14.47 11.76 17.95
N ILE A 186 14.21 12.58 16.93
CA ILE A 186 14.63 12.28 15.57
C ILE A 186 16.15 12.52 15.47
N PRO A 187 16.93 11.59 14.87
CA PRO A 187 18.36 11.78 14.65
C PRO A 187 18.68 13.04 13.84
N MET A 188 19.98 13.39 13.77
CA MET A 188 20.49 14.51 12.96
C MET A 188 20.00 15.90 13.40
N GLY A 189 19.45 16.03 14.61
CA GLY A 189 19.02 17.31 15.18
C GLY A 189 17.71 17.84 14.59
N VAL A 190 16.92 16.98 13.94
CA VAL A 190 15.61 17.33 13.40
C VAL A 190 14.63 17.60 14.54
N LYS A 191 14.12 18.83 14.63
CA LYS A 191 13.16 19.25 15.67
C LYS A 191 11.72 19.30 15.17
N LYS A 192 11.52 19.85 13.98
CA LYS A 192 10.21 20.03 13.34
C LYS A 192 10.31 19.54 11.91
N TYR A 193 9.34 18.76 11.46
CA TYR A 193 9.42 18.21 10.11
C TYR A 193 8.07 17.92 9.49
N ILE A 194 8.09 18.00 8.16
CA ILE A 194 7.09 17.43 7.27
C ILE A 194 7.51 15.99 6.99
N LEU A 195 6.62 15.04 7.26
CA LEU A 195 6.87 13.62 7.00
C LEU A 195 6.39 13.24 5.59
N PHE A 196 7.22 12.52 4.85
CA PHE A 196 6.88 11.84 3.59
C PHE A 196 7.16 10.34 3.77
N VAL A 197 6.22 9.47 3.42
CA VAL A 197 6.35 8.01 3.60
C VAL A 197 6.08 7.30 2.28
N GLY A 198 7.01 6.44 1.90
CA GLY A 198 6.90 5.56 0.74
C GLY A 198 8.05 5.70 -0.25
N ALA A 199 7.96 4.91 -1.33
CA ALA A 199 8.88 5.04 -2.45
C ALA A 199 8.75 6.42 -3.11
N ARG A 200 9.79 6.85 -3.84
CA ARG A 200 9.86 8.14 -4.52
C ARG A 200 9.83 7.99 -6.05
N TYR A 201 9.05 7.02 -6.53
CA TYR A 201 8.76 6.86 -7.95
C TYR A 201 8.00 8.06 -8.50
N GLU A 202 8.00 8.25 -9.82
CA GLU A 202 7.46 9.49 -10.42
C GLU A 202 5.99 9.76 -10.04
N TYR A 203 5.13 8.74 -10.00
CA TYR A 203 3.73 8.91 -9.60
C TYR A 203 3.55 9.28 -8.12
N LYS A 204 4.56 9.08 -7.26
CA LYS A 204 4.59 9.55 -5.86
C LYS A 204 4.94 11.05 -5.75
N ASN A 205 5.25 11.70 -6.89
CA ASN A 205 5.34 13.15 -7.07
C ASN A 205 6.36 13.86 -6.15
N PHE A 206 7.41 13.15 -5.73
CA PHE A 206 8.40 13.66 -4.78
C PHE A 206 9.05 14.97 -5.24
N THR A 207 9.44 15.05 -6.52
CA THR A 207 10.08 16.24 -7.11
C THR A 207 9.23 17.50 -6.99
N THR A 208 7.93 17.41 -7.28
CA THR A 208 7.01 18.56 -7.21
C THR A 208 6.80 18.99 -5.77
N PHE A 209 6.63 18.02 -4.86
CA PHE A 209 6.53 18.28 -3.44
C PHE A 209 7.78 19.00 -2.90
N ILE A 210 8.99 18.50 -3.16
CA ILE A 210 10.22 19.10 -2.66
C ILE A 210 10.40 20.55 -3.17
N LYS A 211 10.08 20.81 -4.44
CA LYS A 211 10.10 22.17 -4.99
C LYS A 211 9.11 23.10 -4.29
N ALA A 212 7.91 22.61 -3.98
CA ALA A 212 6.90 23.38 -3.26
C ALA A 212 7.29 23.64 -1.79
N ALA A 213 7.76 22.60 -1.09
CA ALA A 213 8.14 22.65 0.32
C ALA A 213 9.31 23.60 0.59
N LYS A 214 10.17 23.87 -0.41
CA LYS A 214 11.29 24.80 -0.29
C LYS A 214 10.89 26.14 0.30
N LYS A 215 9.74 26.71 -0.10
CA LYS A 215 9.27 28.00 0.42
C LYS A 215 8.85 27.91 1.90
N ASN A 216 8.22 26.82 2.32
CA ASN A 216 7.92 26.58 3.73
C ASN A 216 9.19 26.39 4.57
N LEU A 217 10.22 25.75 4.00
CA LEU A 217 11.52 25.61 4.65
C LEU A 217 12.19 26.98 4.83
N ASP A 218 12.20 27.83 3.82
CA ASP A 218 12.73 29.20 3.93
C ASP A 218 11.98 30.03 5.00
N ASP A 219 10.65 29.90 5.05
CA ASP A 219 9.79 30.62 6.00
C ASP A 219 10.00 30.16 7.46
N ALA A 220 10.50 28.95 7.70
CA ALA A 220 10.67 28.37 9.03
C ALA A 220 12.01 27.64 9.20
N ALA A 221 13.02 28.30 9.77
CA ALA A 221 14.41 27.81 9.84
C ALA A 221 14.60 26.44 10.52
N GLU A 222 13.77 26.07 11.51
CA GLU A 222 13.85 24.77 12.20
C GLU A 222 13.10 23.63 11.50
N LEU A 223 12.36 23.93 10.42
CA LEU A 223 11.58 22.93 9.68
C LEU A 223 12.50 22.07 8.80
N SER A 224 12.23 20.77 8.72
CA SER A 224 12.90 19.84 7.82
C SER A 224 11.88 19.00 7.04
N VAL A 225 12.34 18.27 6.03
CA VAL A 225 11.57 17.19 5.42
C VAL A 225 12.22 15.87 5.81
N VAL A 226 11.40 14.94 6.30
CA VAL A 226 11.85 13.59 6.66
C VAL A 226 11.15 12.60 5.73
N CYS A 227 11.94 11.85 4.98
CA CYS A 227 11.47 10.81 4.06
C CYS A 227 11.69 9.44 4.69
N VAL A 228 10.65 8.62 4.79
CA VAL A 228 10.76 7.24 5.27
C VAL A 228 10.46 6.26 4.14
N GLY A 229 11.37 5.31 3.93
CA GLY A 229 11.32 4.36 2.83
C GLY A 229 11.87 4.90 1.51
N GLY A 230 11.71 4.12 0.43
CA GLY A 230 12.24 4.45 -0.90
C GLY A 230 13.76 4.32 -1.03
N GLY A 231 14.46 3.90 0.03
CA GLY A 231 15.91 3.79 0.09
C GLY A 231 16.63 5.13 0.02
N ALA A 232 17.97 5.08 0.03
CA ALA A 232 18.83 6.25 -0.03
C ALA A 232 18.53 7.16 -1.24
N PHE A 233 18.73 8.47 -1.06
CA PHE A 233 18.53 9.41 -2.15
C PHE A 233 19.42 9.10 -3.36
N ASN A 234 18.79 9.01 -4.54
CA ASN A 234 19.49 8.82 -5.79
C ASN A 234 20.18 10.13 -6.23
N LYS A 235 20.91 10.08 -7.36
CA LYS A 235 21.67 11.23 -7.84
C LYS A 235 20.77 12.42 -8.20
N SER A 236 19.68 12.21 -8.94
CA SER A 236 18.80 13.31 -9.35
C SER A 236 18.07 13.96 -8.17
N GLU A 237 17.70 13.18 -7.15
CA GLU A 237 17.15 13.70 -5.91
C GLU A 237 18.16 14.58 -5.16
N LYS A 238 19.41 14.12 -5.04
CA LYS A 238 20.50 14.89 -4.41
C LYS A 238 20.80 16.18 -5.16
N ASP A 239 20.90 16.11 -6.48
CA ASP A 239 21.16 17.27 -7.33
C ASP A 239 20.01 18.29 -7.19
N LEU A 240 18.75 17.84 -7.21
CA LEU A 240 17.57 18.70 -6.98
C LEU A 240 17.63 19.43 -5.64
N MET A 241 17.91 18.70 -4.54
CA MET A 241 17.97 19.31 -3.20
C MET A 241 19.14 20.27 -3.05
N SER A 242 20.27 19.98 -3.70
CA SER A 242 21.44 20.86 -3.77
C SER A 242 21.12 22.15 -4.53
N ASP A 243 20.51 22.04 -5.71
CA ASP A 243 20.12 23.19 -6.54
C ASP A 243 19.11 24.11 -5.83
N LEU A 244 18.24 23.52 -5.02
CA LEU A 244 17.27 24.26 -4.21
C LEU A 244 17.87 24.86 -2.92
N GLY A 245 19.09 24.46 -2.54
CA GLY A 245 19.77 24.90 -1.32
C GLY A 245 19.18 24.33 -0.03
N ILE A 246 18.62 23.12 -0.07
CA ILE A 246 17.91 22.49 1.07
C ILE A 246 18.45 21.09 1.42
N ALA A 247 19.59 20.68 0.85
CA ALA A 247 20.14 19.34 1.02
C ALA A 247 20.45 18.96 2.47
N ASP A 248 20.73 19.94 3.33
CA ASP A 248 20.96 19.78 4.77
C ASP A 248 19.67 19.73 5.61
N ARG A 249 18.49 19.85 4.96
CA ARG A 249 17.18 19.90 5.60
C ARG A 249 16.23 18.82 5.12
N VAL A 250 16.72 17.88 4.29
CA VAL A 250 15.95 16.75 3.80
C VAL A 250 16.67 15.46 4.16
N PHE A 251 16.03 14.64 4.99
CA PHE A 251 16.62 13.42 5.56
C PHE A 251 15.89 12.18 5.07
N GLN A 252 16.59 11.06 4.96
CA GLN A 252 16.00 9.76 4.63
C GLN A 252 16.32 8.73 5.70
N PHE A 253 15.30 7.94 6.04
CA PHE A 253 15.41 6.81 6.95
C PHE A 253 14.68 5.58 6.40
N ASP A 254 15.15 4.40 6.79
CA ASP A 254 14.44 3.14 6.63
C ASP A 254 14.10 2.63 8.04
N LEU A 255 12.81 2.53 8.34
CA LEU A 255 12.28 2.29 9.68
C LEU A 255 11.38 1.06 9.70
N ASP A 256 11.29 0.41 10.86
CA ASP A 256 10.24 -0.57 11.15
C ASP A 256 8.92 0.12 11.54
N ASP A 257 7.82 -0.64 11.62
CA ASP A 257 6.48 -0.11 11.94
C ASP A 257 6.48 0.59 13.32
N THR A 258 7.13 0.01 14.32
CA THR A 258 7.24 0.58 15.68
C THR A 258 7.83 1.98 15.61
N THR A 259 8.99 2.14 14.98
CA THR A 259 9.69 3.43 14.88
C THR A 259 8.96 4.39 13.95
N LEU A 260 8.41 3.90 12.84
CA LEU A 260 7.60 4.70 11.91
C LEU A 260 6.41 5.34 12.61
N SER A 261 5.76 4.63 13.53
CA SER A 261 4.66 5.20 14.33
C SER A 261 5.09 6.41 15.16
N LEU A 262 6.31 6.43 15.68
CA LEU A 262 6.87 7.57 16.42
C LEU A 262 7.17 8.75 15.49
N TYR A 263 7.60 8.48 14.25
CA TYR A 263 7.81 9.52 13.24
C TYR A 263 6.48 10.16 12.80
N TYR A 264 5.40 9.39 12.63
CA TYR A 264 4.09 10.01 12.36
C TYR A 264 3.62 10.87 13.53
N GLN A 265 3.69 10.36 14.76
CA GLN A 265 3.22 11.06 15.97
C GLN A 265 3.94 12.38 16.25
N ASN A 266 5.21 12.50 15.84
CA ASN A 266 6.04 13.67 16.11
C ASN A 266 6.20 14.60 14.90
N ALA A 267 5.58 14.29 13.76
CA ALA A 267 5.60 15.16 12.58
C ALA A 267 4.65 16.36 12.78
N GLU A 268 5.02 17.52 12.23
CA GLU A 268 4.11 18.68 12.19
C GLU A 268 2.92 18.42 11.26
N LEU A 269 3.18 17.66 10.18
CA LEU A 269 2.19 17.10 9.27
C LEU A 269 2.82 15.98 8.43
N PHE A 270 1.98 15.10 7.91
CA PHE A 270 2.30 14.12 6.88
C PHE A 270 1.79 14.60 5.51
N VAL A 271 2.64 14.51 4.49
CA VAL A 271 2.30 14.86 3.10
C VAL A 271 2.26 13.62 2.22
N PHE A 272 1.15 13.48 1.49
CA PHE A 272 0.97 12.40 0.53
C PHE A 272 0.63 12.95 -0.87
N PRO A 273 1.65 13.36 -1.66
CA PRO A 273 1.47 14.15 -2.87
C PRO A 273 1.30 13.33 -4.14
N SER A 274 1.00 12.04 -4.01
CA SER A 274 0.87 11.11 -5.13
C SER A 274 -0.09 11.62 -6.20
N LEU A 275 0.29 11.43 -7.47
CA LEU A 275 -0.57 11.70 -8.63
C LEU A 275 -1.74 10.72 -8.69
N TYR A 276 -1.50 9.48 -8.25
CA TYR A 276 -2.47 8.40 -8.24
C TYR A 276 -2.15 7.40 -7.13
N GLU A 277 -3.19 6.91 -6.45
CA GLU A 277 -3.14 5.81 -5.49
C GLU A 277 -4.34 4.89 -5.68
N GLY A 278 -4.12 3.58 -5.53
CA GLY A 278 -5.20 2.60 -5.49
C GLY A 278 -6.03 2.66 -4.20
N PHE A 279 -5.39 2.98 -3.07
CA PHE A 279 -6.07 3.15 -1.77
C PHE A 279 -5.37 4.18 -0.88
N GLY A 280 -4.06 4.03 -0.67
CA GLY A 280 -3.29 4.94 0.18
C GLY A 280 -3.29 4.58 1.67
N ILE A 281 -2.79 3.38 2.02
CA ILE A 281 -2.62 2.94 3.42
C ILE A 281 -1.94 4.00 4.32
N PRO A 282 -0.91 4.76 3.86
CA PRO A 282 -0.31 5.85 4.65
C PRO A 282 -1.29 6.91 5.17
N VAL A 283 -2.44 7.10 4.50
CA VAL A 283 -3.53 7.95 5.01
C VAL A 283 -4.05 7.41 6.35
N LEU A 284 -4.32 6.10 6.42
CA LEU A 284 -4.82 5.48 7.64
C LEU A 284 -3.76 5.43 8.74
N GLU A 285 -2.49 5.23 8.38
CA GLU A 285 -1.36 5.30 9.31
C GLU A 285 -1.27 6.69 9.96
N SER A 286 -1.40 7.76 9.16
CA SER A 286 -1.40 9.13 9.67
C SER A 286 -2.54 9.39 10.65
N PHE A 287 -3.74 8.88 10.35
CA PHE A 287 -4.90 8.99 11.25
C PHE A 287 -4.70 8.19 12.54
N ALA A 288 -4.13 7.00 12.45
CA ALA A 288 -3.85 6.17 13.63
C ALA A 288 -2.88 6.85 14.58
N CYS A 289 -1.90 7.56 14.03
CA CYS A 289 -0.86 8.27 14.77
C CYS A 289 -1.19 9.74 15.09
N ASP A 290 -2.44 10.18 14.89
CA ASP A 290 -2.87 11.56 15.12
C ASP A 290 -2.01 12.61 14.39
N CYS A 291 -1.47 12.23 13.23
CA CYS A 291 -0.64 13.10 12.40
C CYS A 291 -1.54 13.90 11.45
N PRO A 292 -1.46 15.25 11.43
CA PRO A 292 -2.20 16.06 10.46
C PRO A 292 -1.85 15.66 9.02
N LEU A 293 -2.86 15.32 8.23
CA LEU A 293 -2.69 14.88 6.85
C LEU A 293 -2.91 16.01 5.86
N ILE A 294 -1.97 16.16 4.93
CA ILE A 294 -2.19 16.85 3.66
C ILE A 294 -2.00 15.87 2.50
N CYS A 295 -2.89 15.88 1.52
CA CYS A 295 -2.77 14.96 0.37
C CYS A 295 -3.38 15.51 -0.92
N SER A 296 -3.03 14.85 -2.03
CA SER A 296 -3.60 15.18 -3.34
C SER A 296 -5.12 14.97 -3.35
N ASN A 297 -5.83 15.80 -4.12
CA ASN A 297 -7.27 15.69 -4.35
C ASN A 297 -7.67 14.72 -5.49
N THR A 298 -6.86 13.68 -5.75
CA THR A 298 -7.01 12.79 -6.91
C THR A 298 -7.14 11.31 -6.51
N SER A 299 -7.66 10.48 -7.42
CA SER A 299 -7.80 9.02 -7.26
C SER A 299 -8.59 8.62 -6.01
N SER A 300 -8.10 7.63 -5.24
CA SER A 300 -8.74 7.15 -4.00
C SER A 300 -8.55 8.09 -2.81
N LEU A 301 -7.69 9.11 -2.87
CA LEU A 301 -7.36 9.91 -1.68
C LEU A 301 -8.55 10.73 -1.12
N PRO A 302 -9.39 11.39 -1.95
CA PRO A 302 -10.62 12.01 -1.46
C PRO A 302 -11.60 11.01 -0.83
N GLU A 303 -11.66 9.81 -1.40
CA GLU A 303 -12.50 8.72 -0.92
C GLU A 303 -12.01 8.22 0.45
N ILE A 304 -10.72 7.95 0.63
CA ILE A 304 -10.19 7.39 1.88
C ILE A 304 -10.06 8.47 2.96
N ALA A 305 -9.50 9.63 2.66
CA ALA A 305 -9.23 10.66 3.66
C ALA A 305 -10.47 11.48 4.06
N ASN A 306 -11.42 11.70 3.15
CA ASN A 306 -12.62 12.51 3.37
C ASN A 306 -12.29 13.85 4.07
N ASN A 307 -13.07 14.31 5.04
CA ASN A 307 -12.81 15.55 5.78
C ASN A 307 -11.57 15.51 6.71
N GLY A 308 -10.82 14.40 6.74
CA GLY A 308 -9.62 14.21 7.54
C GLY A 308 -8.33 14.77 6.93
N ALA A 309 -8.37 15.33 5.70
CA ALA A 309 -7.20 15.89 5.03
C ALA A 309 -7.37 17.37 4.66
N GLU A 310 -6.24 18.08 4.61
CA GLU A 310 -6.12 19.28 3.79
C GLU A 310 -5.69 18.88 2.38
N TYR A 311 -6.55 19.18 1.40
CA TYR A 311 -6.32 18.79 0.02
C TYR A 311 -5.54 19.84 -0.78
N PHE A 312 -4.75 19.37 -1.73
CA PHE A 312 -4.11 20.21 -2.74
C PHE A 312 -4.20 19.61 -4.14
N ASP A 313 -4.05 20.45 -5.15
CA ASP A 313 -3.80 20.01 -6.52
C ASP A 313 -2.35 19.53 -6.65
N PRO A 314 -2.10 18.24 -6.95
CA PRO A 314 -0.74 17.69 -7.01
C PRO A 314 0.11 18.23 -8.17
N TYR A 315 -0.50 18.89 -9.16
CA TYR A 315 0.20 19.48 -10.29
C TYR A 315 0.62 20.94 -10.03
N SER A 316 0.15 21.54 -8.91
CA SER A 316 0.40 22.93 -8.56
C SER A 316 1.30 23.06 -7.35
N GLN A 317 2.55 23.48 -7.56
CA GLN A 317 3.51 23.74 -6.46
C GLN A 317 2.98 24.80 -5.49
N GLU A 318 2.26 25.82 -5.98
CA GLU A 318 1.65 26.83 -5.13
C GLU A 318 0.52 26.23 -4.28
N SER A 319 -0.30 25.34 -4.84
CA SER A 319 -1.34 24.64 -4.06
C SER A 319 -0.75 23.80 -2.93
N ILE A 320 0.36 23.08 -3.20
CA ILE A 320 1.06 22.28 -2.18
C ILE A 320 1.65 23.20 -1.10
N TYR A 321 2.35 24.27 -1.49
CA TYR A 321 2.91 25.26 -0.56
C TYR A 321 1.84 25.84 0.37
N LEU A 322 0.70 26.26 -0.18
CA LEU A 322 -0.40 26.86 0.59
C LEU A 322 -1.04 25.87 1.55
N ALA A 323 -1.22 24.60 1.15
CA ALA A 323 -1.74 23.56 2.03
C ALA A 323 -0.78 23.26 3.19
N ILE A 324 0.52 23.11 2.92
CA ILE A 324 1.55 22.97 3.96
C ILE A 324 1.50 24.16 4.91
N LYS A 325 1.53 25.38 4.38
CA LYS A 325 1.55 26.61 5.18
C LYS A 325 0.34 26.71 6.09
N LYS A 326 -0.86 26.47 5.56
CA LYS A 326 -2.10 26.52 6.33
C LYS A 326 -2.07 25.56 7.52
N VAL A 327 -1.64 24.32 7.30
CA VAL A 327 -1.56 23.31 8.36
C VAL A 327 -0.45 23.62 9.36
N LEU A 328 0.68 24.21 8.94
CA LEU A 328 1.74 24.64 9.86
C LEU A 328 1.37 25.86 10.71
N GLU A 329 0.58 26.80 10.18
CA GLU A 329 0.26 28.06 10.85
C GLU A 329 -1.05 28.03 11.65
N ASP A 330 -2.00 27.16 11.30
CA ASP A 330 -3.32 27.08 11.95
C ASP A 330 -3.45 25.84 12.86
N SER A 331 -3.28 26.06 14.16
CA SER A 331 -3.42 25.01 15.17
C SER A 331 -4.84 24.49 15.33
N ASN A 332 -5.87 25.30 15.07
CA ASN A 332 -7.26 24.85 15.10
C ASN A 332 -7.53 23.92 13.91
N ARG A 333 -7.01 24.27 12.73
CA ARG A 333 -7.11 23.41 11.56
C ARG A 333 -6.42 22.06 11.77
N ARG A 334 -5.21 22.03 12.36
CA ARG A 334 -4.55 20.76 12.71
C ARG A 334 -5.42 19.89 13.61
N LYS A 335 -5.98 20.47 14.67
CA LYS A 335 -6.85 19.75 15.59
C LYS A 335 -8.09 19.19 14.88
N GLU A 336 -8.71 19.99 14.02
CA GLU A 336 -9.87 19.56 13.22
C GLU A 336 -9.52 18.37 12.31
N LEU A 337 -8.38 18.42 11.62
CA LEU A 337 -7.91 17.33 10.75
C LEU A 337 -7.68 16.04 11.56
N ILE A 338 -7.06 16.13 12.73
CA ILE A 338 -6.82 14.98 13.62
C ILE A 338 -8.16 14.38 14.09
N ASP A 339 -9.09 15.22 14.58
CA ASP A 339 -10.38 14.75 15.07
C ASP A 339 -11.21 14.10 13.96
N ASN A 340 -11.19 14.67 12.75
CA ASN A 340 -11.84 14.09 11.57
C ASN A 340 -11.14 12.80 11.12
N GLY A 341 -9.82 12.74 11.15
CA GLY A 341 -9.00 11.56 10.82
C GLY A 341 -9.32 10.38 11.73
N ARG A 342 -9.40 10.61 13.05
CA ARG A 342 -9.81 9.59 14.03
C ARG A 342 -11.20 9.03 13.75
N GLN A 343 -12.16 9.89 13.46
CA GLN A 343 -13.52 9.47 13.09
C GLN A 343 -13.51 8.67 11.79
N ARG A 344 -12.70 9.09 10.81
CA ARG A 344 -12.58 8.42 9.52
C ARG A 344 -11.92 7.05 9.62
N LEU A 345 -10.90 6.91 10.47
CA LEU A 345 -10.18 5.64 10.68
C LEU A 345 -11.09 4.50 11.13
N ALA A 346 -12.14 4.80 11.91
CA ALA A 346 -13.07 3.79 12.43
C ALA A 346 -13.82 2.98 11.34
N PHE A 347 -13.82 3.46 10.09
CA PHE A 347 -14.41 2.76 8.94
C PHE A 347 -13.48 1.71 8.32
N PHE A 348 -12.21 1.67 8.74
CA PHE A 348 -11.16 0.89 8.09
C PHE A 348 -10.47 -0.01 9.11
N SER A 349 -10.69 -1.32 9.00
CA SER A 349 -10.01 -2.31 9.83
C SER A 349 -9.84 -3.60 9.04
N TRP A 350 -8.80 -4.36 9.37
CA TRP A 350 -8.57 -5.65 8.72
C TRP A 350 -9.67 -6.68 9.04
N GLU A 351 -10.33 -6.56 10.20
CA GLU A 351 -11.51 -7.36 10.52
C GLU A 351 -12.66 -7.06 9.56
N LYS A 352 -12.89 -5.77 9.24
CA LYS A 352 -13.90 -5.39 8.25
C LYS A 352 -13.52 -5.87 6.85
N THR A 353 -12.27 -5.68 6.45
CA THR A 353 -11.73 -6.22 5.18
C THR A 353 -11.99 -7.72 5.07
N ALA A 354 -11.72 -8.48 6.12
CA ALA A 354 -11.92 -9.93 6.16
C ALA A 354 -13.40 -10.32 6.15
N GLN A 355 -14.27 -9.60 6.86
CA GLN A 355 -15.72 -9.83 6.83
C GLN A 355 -16.32 -9.57 5.44
N ASP A 356 -15.97 -8.44 4.82
CA ASP A 356 -16.47 -8.08 3.49
C ASP A 356 -15.94 -9.06 2.43
N THR A 357 -14.66 -9.46 2.52
CA THR A 357 -14.08 -10.50 1.66
C THR A 357 -14.76 -11.87 1.85
N LYS A 358 -14.98 -12.26 3.12
CA LYS A 358 -15.66 -13.53 3.45
C LYS A 358 -17.05 -13.59 2.83
N LYS A 359 -17.82 -12.50 2.89
CA LYS A 359 -19.16 -12.43 2.31
C LYS A 359 -19.13 -12.72 0.80
N ILE A 360 -18.16 -12.15 0.08
CA ILE A 360 -17.99 -12.41 -1.35
C ILE A 360 -17.70 -13.89 -1.59
N TYR A 361 -16.87 -14.51 -0.75
CA TYR A 361 -16.62 -15.95 -0.86
C TYR A 361 -17.88 -16.79 -0.62
N GLU A 362 -18.67 -16.46 0.41
CA GLU A 362 -19.92 -17.16 0.73
C GLU A 362 -20.93 -17.05 -0.42
N ASP A 363 -21.07 -15.86 -1.02
CA ASP A 363 -21.96 -15.62 -2.16
C ASP A 363 -21.59 -16.45 -3.42
N LEU A 364 -20.35 -16.96 -3.52
CA LEU A 364 -19.92 -17.85 -4.60
C LEU A 364 -20.23 -19.34 -4.35
N LEU A 365 -20.55 -19.71 -3.11
CA LEU A 365 -20.81 -21.11 -2.71
C LEU A 365 -22.29 -21.45 -2.57
N VAL A 366 -23.17 -20.46 -2.76
CA VAL A 366 -24.63 -20.60 -2.83
C VAL A 366 -25.05 -20.84 -4.27
#